data_AF-A0A411Z490-F1
#
_entry.id   AF-A0A411Z490-F1
#
_cell.length_a   1.000
_cell.length_b   1.000
_cell.length_c   1.000
_cell.angle_alpha   90.00
_cell.angle_beta   90.00
_cell.angle_gamma   90.00
#
_symmetry.space_group_name_H-M   'P 1'
#
loop_
_entity.id
_entity.type
_entity.pdbx_description
1 polymer ?
#
loop_
_entity_poly.entity_id
_entity_poly.type
_entity_poly.pdbx_seq_one_letter_code
_entity_poly.pdbx_strand_id
1 'polypeptide(L)'
;MRVAAALSLTLALGACVQPAPQGAGQGTAAREPVRVTNAGQPFRMYEGAAARRVADATCASQGRRLRPSIYDRFEAGTWVYVEGCA
;
A
#
# COMPACT_ATOMS: atom_id res chain seq x y z
N MET A 1 4.55 -64.00 -26.30
CA MET A 1 4.51 -63.12 -25.12
C MET A 1 4.27 -61.69 -25.61
N ARG A 2 3.16 -61.05 -25.21
CA ARG A 2 2.85 -59.65 -25.54
C ARG A 2 3.05 -58.83 -24.27
N VAL A 3 3.87 -57.80 -24.31
CA VAL A 3 4.10 -56.87 -23.19
C VAL A 3 3.83 -55.44 -23.69
N ALA A 4 3.09 -54.71 -22.87
CA ALA A 4 2.38 -53.48 -23.18
C ALA A 4 3.30 -52.29 -23.46
N ALA A 5 2.95 -51.49 -24.47
CA ALA A 5 3.52 -50.18 -24.69
C ALA A 5 2.94 -49.22 -23.64
N ALA A 6 3.77 -48.78 -22.69
CA ALA A 6 3.41 -47.72 -21.76
C ALA A 6 3.46 -46.37 -22.50
N LEU A 7 2.30 -45.79 -22.80
CA LEU A 7 2.21 -44.41 -23.26
C LEU A 7 2.36 -43.48 -22.04
N SER A 8 3.54 -42.89 -21.90
CA SER A 8 3.81 -41.82 -20.94
C SER A 8 3.08 -40.54 -21.37
N LEU A 9 1.89 -40.29 -20.82
CA LEU A 9 1.24 -38.98 -20.89
C LEU A 9 1.81 -38.08 -19.78
N THR A 10 2.76 -37.21 -20.13
CA THR A 10 3.14 -36.06 -19.30
C THR A 10 2.10 -34.95 -19.51
N LEU A 11 1.10 -34.88 -18.63
CA LEU A 11 0.25 -33.68 -18.53
C LEU A 11 1.09 -32.56 -17.91
N ALA A 12 1.56 -31.64 -18.76
CA ALA A 12 2.09 -30.36 -18.31
C ALA A 12 0.92 -29.53 -17.76
N LEU A 13 0.81 -29.42 -16.43
CA LEU A 13 -0.08 -28.45 -15.80
C LEU A 13 0.46 -27.05 -16.09
N GLY A 14 -0.13 -26.39 -17.09
CA GLY A 14 0.05 -24.96 -17.33
C GLY A 14 -0.51 -24.17 -16.15
N ALA A 15 0.35 -23.78 -15.22
CA ALA A 15 0.01 -22.83 -14.18
C ALA A 15 -0.14 -21.45 -14.82
N CYS A 16 -1.37 -21.03 -15.12
CA CYS A 16 -1.69 -19.63 -15.33
C CYS A 16 -1.58 -18.90 -13.99
N VAL A 17 -0.35 -18.61 -13.55
CA VAL A 17 -0.12 -17.56 -12.55
C VAL A 17 -0.40 -16.25 -13.25
N GLN A 18 -1.65 -15.81 -13.22
CA GLN A 18 -1.98 -14.41 -13.47
C GLN A 18 -1.39 -13.61 -12.31
N PRO A 19 -0.42 -12.70 -12.54
CA PRO A 19 -0.06 -11.74 -11.52
C PRO A 19 -1.32 -10.95 -11.17
N ALA A 20 -1.64 -10.88 -9.87
CA ALA A 20 -2.72 -10.04 -9.39
C ALA A 20 -2.54 -8.62 -9.96
N PRO A 21 -3.58 -7.98 -10.52
CA PRO A 21 -3.47 -6.61 -10.96
C PRO A 21 -3.07 -5.79 -9.73
N GLN A 22 -1.82 -5.32 -9.72
CA GLN A 22 -1.40 -4.28 -8.82
C GLN A 22 -2.30 -3.10 -9.16
N GLY A 23 -3.22 -2.77 -8.25
CA GLY A 23 -4.10 -1.62 -8.38
C GLY A 23 -3.27 -0.35 -8.43
N ALA A 24 -2.72 -0.03 -9.60
CA ALA A 24 -2.36 1.32 -9.97
C ALA A 24 -3.70 2.04 -10.15
N GLY A 25 -4.20 2.62 -9.06
CA GLY A 25 -5.29 3.58 -9.12
C GLY A 25 -4.91 4.67 -10.10
N GLN A 26 -5.39 4.55 -11.33
CA GLN A 26 -5.41 5.60 -12.32
C GLN A 26 -6.43 6.64 -11.82
N GLY A 27 -5.95 7.67 -11.12
CA GLY A 27 -6.84 8.70 -10.61
C GLY A 27 -6.08 9.84 -9.95
N THR A 28 -5.99 10.97 -10.65
CA THR A 28 -5.39 12.25 -10.22
C THR A 28 -3.87 12.22 -10.08
N ALA A 29 -3.21 13.31 -10.50
CA ALA A 29 -1.76 13.49 -10.35
C ALA A 29 -1.32 12.99 -8.96
N ALA A 30 -0.45 11.98 -8.93
CA ALA A 30 -0.08 11.28 -7.71
C ALA A 30 0.42 12.30 -6.69
N ARG A 31 -0.41 12.60 -5.68
CA ARG A 31 -0.01 13.43 -4.57
C ARG A 31 0.91 12.60 -3.71
N GLU A 32 2.06 13.16 -3.37
CA GLU A 32 3.06 12.43 -2.61
C GLU A 32 2.50 12.06 -1.22
N PRO A 33 2.62 10.79 -0.79
CA PRO A 33 2.17 10.38 0.53
C PRO A 33 2.83 11.20 1.64
N VAL A 34 2.05 11.64 2.62
CA VAL A 34 2.58 12.33 3.80
C VAL A 34 2.90 11.29 4.87
N ARG A 35 4.16 11.25 5.29
CA ARG A 35 4.65 10.38 6.36
C ARG A 35 4.98 11.24 7.57
N VAL A 36 4.39 10.94 8.72
CA VAL A 36 4.58 11.74 9.96
C VAL A 36 5.12 10.92 11.11
N THR A 37 5.99 11.57 11.88
CA THR A 37 6.58 11.08 13.14
C THR A 37 6.29 12.08 14.26
N ASN A 38 6.46 11.65 15.51
CA ASN A 38 6.25 12.50 16.68
C ASN A 38 7.55 13.25 17.02
N ALA A 39 7.81 14.36 16.31
CA ALA A 39 9.02 15.16 16.50
C ALA A 39 10.33 14.34 16.42
N GLY A 40 10.40 13.44 15.43
CA GLY A 40 11.54 12.54 15.24
C GLY A 40 11.46 11.23 16.03
N GLN A 41 10.47 11.05 16.90
CA GLN A 41 10.17 9.77 17.55
C GLN A 41 9.11 8.97 16.77
N PRO A 42 9.19 7.64 16.76
CA PRO A 42 8.14 6.80 16.21
C PRO A 42 6.80 7.01 16.92
N PHE A 43 5.71 7.08 16.17
CA PHE A 43 4.37 6.90 16.72
C PHE A 43 4.13 5.46 17.13
N ARG A 44 3.18 5.26 18.03
CA ARG A 44 2.50 4.00 18.28
C ARG A 44 1.27 3.88 17.38
N MET A 45 0.85 2.65 17.13
CA MET A 45 -0.34 2.38 16.31
C MET A 45 -1.62 2.99 16.91
N TYR A 46 -1.74 3.12 18.23
CA TYR A 46 -2.93 3.75 18.83
C TYR A 46 -2.93 5.29 18.75
N GLU A 47 -1.83 5.92 18.30
CA GLU A 47 -1.68 7.39 18.29
C GLU A 47 -2.17 8.06 17.00
N GLY A 48 -3.01 7.39 16.21
CA GLY A 48 -3.47 7.88 14.90
C GLY A 48 -4.14 9.26 14.94
N ALA A 49 -4.84 9.59 16.03
CA ALA A 49 -5.44 10.91 16.19
C ALA A 49 -4.39 12.03 16.38
N ALA A 50 -3.29 11.74 17.09
CA ALA A 50 -2.19 12.67 17.25
C ALA A 50 -1.40 12.81 15.94
N ALA A 51 -1.11 11.69 15.27
CA ALA A 51 -0.47 11.68 13.96
C ALA A 51 -1.26 12.48 12.93
N ARG A 52 -2.59 12.38 12.93
CA ARG A 52 -3.44 13.14 12.00
C ARG A 52 -3.30 14.64 12.20
N ARG A 53 -3.25 15.11 13.45
CA ARG A 53 -3.02 16.54 13.75
C ARG A 53 -1.67 17.01 13.23
N VAL A 54 -0.63 16.18 13.33
CA VAL A 54 0.68 16.49 12.74
C VAL A 54 0.58 16.58 11.22
N ALA A 55 -0.07 15.62 10.56
CA ALA A 55 -0.24 15.63 9.11
C ALA A 55 -1.08 16.82 8.61
N ASP A 56 -2.15 17.18 9.31
CA ASP A 56 -2.94 18.38 9.04
C ASP A 56 -2.06 19.63 9.13
N ALA A 57 -1.24 19.75 10.18
CA ALA A 57 -0.30 20.87 10.32
C ALA A 57 0.78 20.89 9.23
N THR A 58 1.31 19.72 8.84
CA THR A 58 2.27 19.57 7.74
C THR A 58 1.69 20.01 6.41
N CYS A 59 0.42 19.71 6.12
CA CYS A 59 -0.22 20.20 4.91
C CYS A 59 -0.54 21.69 4.99
N ALA A 60 -0.99 22.17 6.16
CA ALA A 60 -1.31 23.57 6.38
C ALA A 60 -0.07 24.48 6.19
N SER A 61 1.13 24.05 6.61
CA SER A 61 2.37 24.81 6.38
C SER A 61 2.73 24.94 4.90
N GLN A 62 2.16 24.10 4.04
CA GLN A 62 2.28 24.17 2.58
C GLN A 62 1.12 24.95 1.93
N GLY A 63 0.19 25.50 2.72
CA GLY A 63 -1.03 26.15 2.21
C GLY A 63 -2.09 25.17 1.66
N ARG A 64 -2.03 23.90 2.08
CA ARG A 64 -2.85 22.80 1.56
C ARG A 64 -3.60 22.10 2.69
N ARG A 65 -4.58 21.25 2.37
CA ARG A 65 -5.34 20.46 3.37
C ARG A 65 -4.96 18.98 3.31
N LEU A 66 -4.89 18.28 4.44
CA LEU A 66 -4.74 16.83 4.40
C LEU A 66 -5.95 16.18 3.69
N ARG A 67 -5.68 15.25 2.77
CA ARG A 67 -6.71 14.42 2.15
C ARG A 67 -6.66 13.04 2.80
N PRO A 68 -7.60 12.68 3.68
CA PRO A 68 -7.61 11.37 4.31
C PRO A 68 -8.07 10.30 3.32
N SER A 69 -7.69 9.05 3.58
CA SER A 69 -8.06 7.86 2.81
C SER A 69 -8.34 6.68 3.73
N ILE A 70 -9.17 5.76 3.25
CA ILE A 70 -9.37 4.46 3.92
C ILE A 70 -8.12 3.58 3.91
N TYR A 71 -7.13 3.91 3.07
CA TYR A 71 -5.85 3.20 2.96
C TYR A 71 -4.72 3.86 3.76
N ASP A 72 -5.02 4.93 4.50
CA ASP A 72 -4.09 5.51 5.47
C ASP A 72 -3.78 4.47 6.54
N ARG A 73 -2.51 4.37 6.92
CA ARG A 73 -2.05 3.25 7.74
C ARG A 73 -0.84 3.59 8.59
N PHE A 74 -0.62 2.75 9.58
CA PHE A 74 0.59 2.74 10.38
C PHE A 74 1.60 1.74 9.80
N GLU A 75 2.83 2.18 9.58
CA GLU A 75 3.96 1.38 9.10
C GLU A 75 5.19 1.65 9.97
N ALA A 76 5.70 0.62 10.65
CA ALA A 76 7.00 0.65 11.33
C ALA A 76 7.29 1.92 12.16
N GLY A 77 6.30 2.41 12.93
CA GLY A 77 6.48 3.63 13.74
C GLY A 77 6.05 4.92 13.07
N THR A 78 5.51 4.87 11.86
CA THR A 78 5.13 6.04 11.06
C THR A 78 3.67 5.93 10.65
N TRP A 79 2.94 7.03 10.70
CA TRP A 79 1.63 7.11 10.08
C TRP A 79 1.77 7.66 8.66
N VAL A 80 1.12 7.00 7.71
CA VAL A 80 1.21 7.25 6.26
C VAL A 80 -0.17 7.65 5.76
N TYR A 81 -0.26 8.86 5.20
CA TYR A 81 -1.46 9.40 4.56
C TYR A 81 -1.27 9.37 3.04
N VAL A 82 -1.92 8.40 2.39
CA VAL A 82 -1.55 8.01 1.01
C VAL A 82 -1.97 9.01 -0.06
N GLU A 83 -3.04 9.77 0.18
CA GLU A 83 -3.52 10.82 -0.73
C GLU A 83 -2.81 12.17 -0.50
N GLY A 84 -2.00 12.25 0.56
CA GLY A 84 -1.18 13.40 0.90
C GLY A 84 -1.96 14.70 1.13
N CYS A 85 -1.32 15.82 0.78
CA CYS A 85 -1.93 17.14 0.89
C CYS A 85 -2.75 17.49 -0.36
N ALA A 86 -3.73 18.38 -0.20
CA ALA A 86 -4.68 18.85 -1.20
C ALA A 86 -4.58 20.34 -1.44
#